data_AF-A0A0F9RKR4-F1
#
_entry.id   AF-A0A0F9RKR4-F1
#
_cell.length_a   1.000
_cell.length_b   1.000
_cell.length_c   1.000
_cell.angle_alpha   90.00
_cell.angle_beta   90.00
_cell.angle_gamma   90.00
#
_symmetry.space_group_name_H-M   'P 1'
#
loop_
_entity.id
_entity.type
_entity.pdbx_description
1 polymer ?
#
loop_
_entity_poly.entity_id
_entity_poly.type
_entity_poly.pdbx_seq_one_letter_code
_entity_poly.pdbx_strand_id
1 'polypeptide(L)'
;MTKKQKELIVKLRELLKKEVECNRILLNSDNNSKRGRNLILERDNFECRICGNNNLQLDIHHIKPKEFGGEHKESNLITLCKSCHMFMHCNPTLVIKSKQGISTAIKQGLDRAKVEGKKLGRQKGSKDKSKRRTDGYHKVIK
;
A
#
# COMPACT_ATOMS: atom_id res chain seq x y z
N MET A 1 -25.46 -29.84 -12.95
CA MET A 1 -24.36 -28.93 -12.56
C MET A 1 -23.33 -29.69 -11.74
N THR A 2 -22.07 -29.67 -12.15
CA THR A 2 -20.98 -30.34 -11.43
C THR A 2 -20.64 -29.62 -10.13
N LYS A 3 -20.08 -30.35 -9.14
CA LYS A 3 -19.66 -29.78 -7.84
C LYS A 3 -18.72 -28.58 -8.02
N LYS A 4 -17.82 -28.66 -9.01
CA LYS A 4 -16.91 -27.58 -9.44
C LYS A 4 -17.64 -26.34 -9.94
N GLN A 5 -18.70 -26.51 -10.74
CA GLN A 5 -19.48 -25.37 -11.24
C GLN A 5 -20.22 -24.65 -10.09
N LYS A 6 -20.71 -25.39 -9.08
CA LYS A 6 -21.34 -24.79 -7.89
C LYS A 6 -20.34 -23.98 -7.06
N GLU A 7 -19.13 -24.49 -6.82
CA GLU A 7 -18.05 -23.76 -6.13
C GLU A 7 -17.64 -22.48 -6.87
N LEU A 8 -17.55 -22.54 -8.21
CA LEU A 8 -17.17 -21.39 -9.01
C LEU A 8 -18.21 -20.26 -8.92
N ILE A 9 -19.51 -20.60 -8.93
CA ILE A 9 -20.59 -19.61 -8.77
C ILE A 9 -20.55 -18.96 -7.38
N VAL A 10 -20.24 -19.73 -6.33
CA VAL A 10 -20.10 -19.18 -4.98
C VAL A 10 -18.94 -18.18 -4.92
N LYS A 11 -17.77 -18.54 -5.47
CA LYS A 11 -16.62 -17.64 -5.56
C LYS A 11 -16.93 -16.39 -6.39
N LEU A 12 -17.62 -16.54 -7.52
CA LEU A 12 -18.00 -15.41 -8.36
C LEU A 12 -18.95 -14.45 -7.64
N ARG A 13 -19.93 -14.98 -6.89
CA ARG A 13 -20.83 -14.17 -6.04
C ARG A 13 -20.07 -13.44 -4.94
N GLU A 14 -19.08 -14.05 -4.33
CA GLU A 14 -18.22 -13.38 -3.34
C GLU A 14 -17.38 -12.26 -3.95
N LEU A 15 -16.85 -12.46 -5.17
CA LEU A 15 -16.10 -11.43 -5.89
C LEU A 15 -17.00 -10.26 -6.30
N LEU A 16 -18.18 -10.53 -6.85
CA LEU A 16 -19.16 -9.51 -7.21
C LEU A 16 -19.66 -8.72 -6.00
N LYS A 17 -19.84 -9.37 -4.84
CA LYS A 17 -20.16 -8.68 -3.58
C LYS A 17 -19.05 -7.71 -3.17
N LYS A 18 -17.78 -8.12 -3.27
CA LYS A 18 -16.63 -7.22 -3.00
C LYS A 18 -16.64 -6.03 -3.95
N GLU A 19 -16.90 -6.24 -5.24
CA GLU A 19 -16.95 -5.18 -6.25
C GLU A 19 -18.05 -4.14 -5.97
N VAL A 20 -19.24 -4.58 -5.55
CA VAL A 20 -20.35 -3.68 -5.16
C VAL A 20 -20.01 -2.91 -3.88
N GLU A 21 -19.37 -3.56 -2.90
CA GLU A 21 -18.89 -2.90 -1.68
C GLU A 21 -17.87 -1.79 -2.01
N CYS A 22 -16.90 -2.08 -2.90
CA CYS A 22 -15.94 -1.10 -3.38
C CYS A 22 -16.64 0.12 -3.98
N ASN A 23 -17.63 -0.11 -4.86
CA ASN A 23 -18.43 0.95 -5.51
C ASN A 23 -19.25 1.80 -4.53
N ARG A 24 -19.74 1.21 -3.43
CA ARG A 24 -20.44 1.95 -2.36
C ARG A 24 -19.48 2.88 -1.61
N ILE A 25 -18.25 2.44 -1.38
CA ILE A 25 -17.21 3.28 -0.75
C ILE A 25 -16.80 4.42 -1.70
N LEU A 26 -16.81 4.21 -3.03
CA LEU A 26 -16.50 5.27 -4.02
C LEU A 26 -17.40 6.51 -3.94
N LEU A 27 -18.66 6.35 -3.52
CA LEU A 27 -19.67 7.41 -3.52
C LEU A 27 -19.72 8.23 -2.21
N ASN A 28 -19.05 7.77 -1.16
CA ASN A 28 -19.05 8.40 0.17
C ASN A 28 -17.66 8.96 0.49
N SER A 29 -17.12 9.81 -0.39
CA SER A 29 -15.83 10.46 -0.14
C SER A 29 -15.91 11.32 1.13
N ASP A 30 -15.36 10.79 2.22
CA ASP A 30 -15.56 11.26 3.59
C ASP A 30 -15.19 12.74 3.79
N ASN A 31 -16.10 13.46 4.45
CA ASN A 31 -15.91 14.82 4.93
C ASN A 31 -14.75 14.90 5.93
N ASN A 32 -13.59 15.35 5.47
CA ASN A 32 -12.48 15.67 6.36
C ASN A 32 -12.60 17.11 6.87
N SER A 33 -12.52 17.31 8.18
CA SER A 33 -12.38 18.66 8.74
C SER A 33 -11.16 19.34 8.09
N LYS A 34 -11.30 20.61 7.67
CA LYS A 34 -10.26 21.34 6.90
C LYS A 34 -8.87 21.29 7.57
N ARG A 35 -8.82 21.20 8.90
CA ARG A 35 -7.59 21.22 9.70
C ARG A 35 -6.83 19.89 9.68
N GLY A 36 -7.54 18.76 9.80
CA GLY A 36 -6.93 17.42 9.70
C GLY A 36 -6.45 17.10 8.29
N ARG A 37 -7.08 17.70 7.27
CA ARG A 37 -6.68 17.50 5.87
C ARG A 37 -5.28 18.04 5.56
N ASN A 38 -4.98 19.26 5.99
CA ASN A 38 -3.69 19.89 5.66
C ASN A 38 -2.51 19.19 6.34
N LEU A 39 -2.67 18.74 7.59
CA LEU A 39 -1.61 18.02 8.32
C LEU A 39 -1.18 16.73 7.61
N ILE A 40 -2.13 15.98 7.07
CA ILE A 40 -1.84 14.73 6.34
C ILE A 40 -1.20 15.02 4.98
N LEU A 41 -1.65 16.07 4.29
CA LEU A 41 -1.05 16.52 3.03
C LEU A 41 0.40 16.99 3.24
N GLU A 42 0.65 17.80 4.27
CA GLU A 42 1.99 18.27 4.64
C GLU A 42 2.92 17.11 5.02
N ARG A 43 2.45 16.18 5.86
CA ARG A 43 3.21 14.96 6.22
C ARG A 43 3.61 14.15 4.99
N ASP A 44 2.73 14.10 4.00
CA ASP A 44 2.90 13.34 2.77
C ASP A 44 3.57 14.15 1.66
N ASN A 45 4.08 15.37 1.97
CA ASN A 45 4.74 16.30 1.05
C ASN A 45 3.88 16.72 -0.15
N PHE A 46 2.56 16.74 -0.01
CA PHE A 46 1.64 16.99 -1.12
C PHE A 46 1.90 16.06 -2.30
N GLU A 47 2.26 14.80 -2.03
CA GLU A 47 2.51 13.78 -3.03
C GLU A 47 1.61 12.57 -2.78
N CYS A 48 1.13 11.95 -3.87
CA CYS A 48 0.47 10.67 -3.78
C CYS A 48 1.43 9.62 -3.20
N ARG A 49 1.06 8.97 -2.11
CA ARG A 49 1.92 7.98 -1.43
C ARG A 49 2.06 6.64 -2.16
N ILE A 50 1.33 6.44 -3.25
CA ILE A 50 1.47 5.26 -4.13
C ILE A 50 2.34 5.59 -5.34
N CYS A 51 1.98 6.62 -6.13
CA CYS A 51 2.66 6.91 -7.39
C CYS A 51 3.70 8.04 -7.32
N GLY A 52 3.74 8.80 -6.22
CA GLY A 52 4.66 9.93 -6.03
C GLY A 52 4.29 11.20 -6.80
N ASN A 53 3.18 11.21 -7.54
CA ASN A 53 2.79 12.39 -8.31
C ASN A 53 2.13 13.46 -7.42
N ASN A 54 2.56 14.71 -7.55
CA ASN A 54 2.06 15.90 -6.85
C ASN A 54 1.25 16.85 -7.75
N ASN A 55 1.29 16.67 -9.08
CA ASN A 55 0.58 17.52 -10.04
C ASN A 55 -0.88 17.09 -10.27
N LEU A 56 -1.46 16.30 -9.37
CA LEU A 56 -2.81 15.77 -9.47
C LEU A 56 -3.65 16.23 -8.29
N GLN A 57 -4.97 16.20 -8.43
CA GLN A 57 -5.85 16.36 -7.27
C GLN A 57 -5.62 15.22 -6.28
N LEU A 58 -5.22 15.60 -5.06
CA LEU A 58 -4.92 14.70 -3.96
C LEU A 58 -6.07 14.68 -2.97
N ASP A 59 -6.41 13.48 -2.52
CA ASP A 59 -7.40 13.21 -1.50
C ASP A 59 -6.83 12.34 -0.39
N ILE A 60 -7.51 12.36 0.75
CA ILE A 60 -7.14 11.53 1.89
C ILE A 60 -8.01 10.28 1.89
N HIS A 61 -7.35 9.14 1.96
CA HIS A 61 -7.97 7.83 2.02
C HIS A 61 -7.77 7.21 3.40
N HIS A 62 -8.80 6.51 3.90
CA HIS A 62 -8.67 5.67 5.08
C HIS A 62 -8.10 4.30 4.71
N ILE A 63 -6.93 3.95 5.25
CA ILE A 63 -6.28 2.65 5.03
C ILE A 63 -7.18 1.51 5.51
N LYS A 64 -7.76 1.65 6.70
CA LYS A 64 -8.86 0.84 7.21
C LYS A 64 -10.15 1.64 7.02
N PRO A 65 -11.10 1.19 6.19
CA PRO A 65 -12.36 1.90 5.99
C PRO A 65 -13.15 2.05 7.29
N LYS A 66 -13.94 3.13 7.38
CA LYS A 66 -14.75 3.43 8.57
C LYS A 66 -15.75 2.33 8.90
N GLU A 67 -16.36 1.71 7.89
CA GLU A 67 -17.30 0.58 8.04
C GLU A 67 -16.66 -0.63 8.73
N PHE A 68 -15.34 -0.81 8.61
CA PHE A 68 -14.59 -1.85 9.32
C PHE A 68 -14.01 -1.38 10.67
N GLY A 69 -14.43 -0.22 11.17
CA GLY A 69 -13.90 0.40 12.39
C GLY A 69 -12.56 1.09 12.18
N GLY A 70 -12.39 1.75 11.03
CA GLY A 70 -11.29 2.65 10.75
C GLY A 70 -11.45 4.00 11.45
N GLU A 71 -10.49 4.39 12.27
CA GLU A 71 -10.50 5.67 12.96
C GLU A 71 -9.99 6.80 12.04
N HIS A 72 -10.38 8.05 12.30
CA HIS A 72 -9.82 9.24 11.63
C HIS A 72 -8.45 9.66 12.21
N LYS A 73 -7.65 8.70 12.67
CA LYS A 73 -6.30 8.96 13.17
C LYS A 73 -5.33 9.11 12.00
N GLU A 74 -4.32 9.95 12.16
CA GLU A 74 -3.33 10.22 11.11
C GLU A 74 -2.65 8.94 10.59
N SER A 75 -2.43 7.95 11.47
CA SER A 75 -1.87 6.64 11.12
C SER A 75 -2.76 5.80 10.21
N ASN A 76 -4.07 6.07 10.17
CA ASN A 76 -5.04 5.39 9.32
C ASN A 76 -5.40 6.22 8.07
N LEU A 77 -4.79 7.39 7.88
CA LEU A 77 -5.05 8.29 6.77
C LEU A 77 -3.83 8.38 5.85
N ILE A 78 -4.06 8.42 4.55
CA ILE A 78 -3.00 8.50 3.54
C ILE A 78 -3.39 9.39 2.36
N THR A 79 -2.45 10.21 1.90
CA THR A 79 -2.63 11.07 0.72
C THR A 79 -2.49 10.27 -0.57
N LEU A 80 -3.52 10.28 -1.43
CA LEU A 80 -3.55 9.59 -2.71
C LEU A 80 -4.10 10.50 -3.81
N CYS A 81 -3.63 10.35 -5.04
CA CYS A 81 -4.31 10.94 -6.19
C CYS A 81 -5.59 10.16 -6.51
N LYS A 82 -6.52 10.79 -7.24
CA LYS A 82 -7.82 10.20 -7.61
C LYS A 82 -7.70 8.77 -8.18
N SER A 83 -6.77 8.51 -9.08
CA SER A 83 -6.60 7.17 -9.69
C SER A 83 -6.13 6.12 -8.67
N CYS A 84 -5.12 6.44 -7.86
CA CYS A 84 -4.63 5.59 -6.79
C CYS A 84 -5.68 5.39 -5.69
N HIS A 85 -6.48 6.41 -5.40
CA HIS A 85 -7.59 6.34 -4.46
C HIS A 85 -8.65 5.34 -4.91
N MET A 86 -9.06 5.39 -6.18
CA MET A 86 -9.99 4.40 -6.76
C MET A 86 -9.40 2.99 -6.75
N PHE A 87 -8.12 2.86 -7.11
CA PHE A 87 -7.44 1.57 -7.10
C PHE A 87 -7.46 0.91 -5.71
N MET A 88 -7.27 1.69 -4.65
CA MET A 88 -7.31 1.20 -3.26
C MET A 88 -8.70 0.76 -2.84
N HIS A 89 -9.76 1.48 -3.24
CA HIS A 89 -11.14 1.05 -3.00
C HIS A 89 -11.43 -0.29 -3.66
N CYS A 90 -10.97 -0.51 -4.89
CA CYS A 90 -11.16 -1.78 -5.61
C CYS A 90 -10.23 -2.91 -5.12
N ASN A 91 -9.15 -2.59 -4.42
CA ASN A 91 -8.14 -3.55 -3.94
C ASN A 91 -7.79 -3.34 -2.46
N PRO A 92 -8.75 -3.44 -1.53
CA PRO A 92 -8.55 -3.09 -0.12
C PRO A 92 -7.56 -4.03 0.60
N THR A 93 -7.28 -5.22 0.05
CA THR A 93 -6.28 -6.15 0.58
C THR A 93 -4.85 -5.71 0.30
N LEU A 94 -4.64 -4.82 -0.66
CA LEU A 94 -3.35 -4.20 -0.93
C LEU A 94 -3.10 -3.09 0.10
N VAL A 95 -2.94 -3.47 1.36
CA VAL A 95 -2.47 -2.55 2.39
C VAL A 95 -1.12 -2.02 1.90
N ILE A 96 -1.05 -0.71 1.67
CA ILE A 96 0.20 0.01 1.36
C ILE A 96 1.10 -0.25 2.56
N LYS A 97 1.92 -1.29 2.46
CA LYS A 97 2.94 -1.59 3.45
C LYS A 97 3.90 -0.42 3.35
N SER A 98 3.66 0.58 4.19
CA SER A 98 4.64 1.60 4.54
C SER A 98 5.99 0.91 4.75
N LYS A 99 7.09 1.61 4.54
CA LYS A 99 8.47 1.07 4.68
C LYS A 99 8.67 0.13 5.90
N GLN A 100 7.87 0.25 6.96
CA GLN A 100 7.80 -0.71 8.08
C GLN A 100 7.44 -2.15 7.70
N GLY A 101 6.49 -2.41 6.79
CA GLY A 101 6.06 -3.78 6.45
C GLY A 101 7.11 -4.55 5.66
N ILE A 102 7.82 -3.86 4.76
CA ILE A 102 8.94 -4.42 4.00
C ILE A 102 10.15 -4.64 4.92
N SER A 103 10.49 -3.67 5.78
CA SER A 103 11.62 -3.82 6.72
C SER A 103 11.39 -4.96 7.71
N THR A 104 10.16 -5.15 8.18
CA THR A 104 9.80 -6.24 9.11
C THR A 104 9.88 -7.60 8.43
N ALA A 105 9.37 -7.73 7.20
CA ALA A 105 9.45 -8.97 6.43
C ALA A 105 10.91 -9.35 6.07
N ILE A 106 11.73 -8.35 5.71
CA ILE A 106 13.17 -8.54 5.46
C ILE A 106 13.87 -9.00 6.75
N LYS A 107 13.59 -8.35 7.89
CA LYS A 107 14.18 -8.71 9.19
C LYS A 107 13.85 -10.15 9.59
N GLN A 108 12.57 -10.54 9.50
CA GLN A 108 12.13 -11.91 9.75
C GLN A 108 12.77 -12.94 8.81
N GLY A 109 12.95 -12.59 7.53
CA GLY A 109 13.67 -13.43 6.57
C GLY A 109 15.15 -13.62 6.95
N LEU A 110 15.81 -12.54 7.36
CA LEU A 110 17.21 -12.55 7.78
C LEU A 110 17.41 -13.36 9.08
N ASP A 111 16.50 -13.20 10.04
CA ASP A 111 16.56 -13.89 11.32
C ASP A 111 16.33 -15.40 11.15
N ARG A 112 15.39 -15.82 10.28
CA ARG A 112 15.23 -17.24 9.91
C ARG A 112 16.48 -17.81 9.27
N ALA A 113 17.08 -17.09 8.32
CA ALA A 113 18.30 -17.55 7.66
C ALA A 113 19.49 -17.71 8.63
N LYS A 114 19.57 -16.88 9.69
CA LYS A 114 20.55 -17.05 10.77
C LYS A 114 20.29 -18.31 11.58
N VAL A 115 19.04 -18.55 11.97
CA VAL A 115 18.64 -19.74 12.76
C VAL A 115 18.89 -21.02 11.96
N GLU A 116 18.61 -21.00 10.66
CA GLU A 116 18.86 -22.11 9.73
C GLU A 116 20.34 -22.27 9.34
N GLY A 117 21.24 -21.43 9.87
CA GLY A 117 22.68 -21.49 9.58
C GLY A 117 23.05 -21.18 8.13
N LYS A 118 22.16 -20.53 7.37
CA LYS A 118 22.43 -20.17 5.97
C LYS A 118 23.53 -19.11 5.92
N LYS A 119 24.52 -19.31 5.05
CA LYS A 119 25.62 -18.37 4.85
C LYS A 119 25.09 -17.06 4.26
N LEU A 120 25.02 -16.02 5.09
CA LEU A 120 24.58 -14.69 4.69
C LEU A 120 25.73 -13.88 4.07
N GLY A 121 25.41 -13.07 3.07
CA GLY A 121 26.36 -12.16 2.43
C GLY A 121 27.07 -12.74 1.20
N ARG A 122 28.03 -11.97 0.70
CA ARG A 122 28.73 -12.26 -0.56
C ARG A 122 29.69 -13.44 -0.39
N GLN A 123 29.71 -14.34 -1.36
CA GLN A 123 30.69 -15.43 -1.38
C GLN A 123 32.12 -14.89 -1.45
N LYS A 124 33.00 -15.46 -0.60
CA LYS A 124 34.42 -15.10 -0.55
C LYS A 124 35.05 -15.35 -1.93
N GLY A 125 35.67 -14.33 -2.52
CA GLY A 125 36.29 -14.40 -3.85
C GLY A 125 35.45 -13.91 -5.02
N SER A 126 34.18 -13.54 -4.81
CA SER A 126 33.36 -12.92 -5.87
C SER A 126 33.99 -11.60 -6.36
N LYS A 127 34.23 -11.48 -7.68
CA LYS A 127 34.90 -10.33 -8.34
C LYS A 127 33.94 -9.28 -8.92
N ASP A 128 32.62 -9.43 -8.73
CA ASP A 128 31.62 -8.47 -9.21
C ASP A 128 31.81 -7.08 -8.56
N LYS A 129 32.55 -6.20 -9.22
CA LYS A 129 32.80 -4.81 -8.78
C LYS A 129 31.73 -3.86 -9.31
N SER A 130 30.58 -4.35 -9.79
CA SER A 130 29.52 -3.46 -10.29
C SER A 130 29.22 -2.40 -9.24
N LYS A 131 29.41 -1.12 -9.61
CA LYS A 131 28.98 -0.01 -8.76
C LYS A 131 27.50 -0.27 -8.46
N ARG A 132 27.09 -0.17 -7.19
CA ARG A 132 25.66 -0.13 -6.86
C ARG A 132 25.01 0.84 -7.84
N ARG A 133 23.97 0.41 -8.57
CA ARG A 133 23.20 1.31 -9.44
C ARG A 133 22.66 2.43 -8.54
N THR A 134 23.34 3.58 -8.54
CA THR A 134 22.89 4.79 -7.85
C THR A 134 21.83 5.51 -8.68
N ASP A 135 21.70 5.17 -9.97
CA ASP A 135 20.62 5.59 -10.84
C ASP A 135 19.29 5.00 -10.34
N GLY A 136 18.58 5.77 -9.51
CA GLY A 136 17.25 5.40 -9.02
C GLY A 136 16.92 5.93 -7.61
N TYR A 137 17.91 6.35 -6.82
CA TYR A 137 17.63 7.03 -5.55
C TYR A 137 17.64 8.54 -5.78
N HIS A 138 16.44 9.11 -5.73
CA HIS A 138 16.11 10.53 -5.82
C HIS A 138 17.29 11.45 -5.50
N LYS A 139 17.70 12.26 -6.49
CA LYS A 139 18.55 13.43 -6.23
C LYS A 139 17.76 14.30 -5.26
N VAL A 140 18.20 14.35 -4.00
CA VAL A 140 17.72 15.34 -3.05
C VAL A 140 18.18 16.69 -3.61
N ILE A 141 17.24 17.46 -4.15
CA ILE A 141 17.48 18.81 -4.64
C ILE A 141 17.80 19.65 -3.39
N LYS A 142 18.97 20.31 -3.42
CA LYS A 142 19.44 21.23 -2.38
C LYS A 142 18.66 22.53 -2.42
#